data_AF-A0A962UKB5-F1
#
_entry.id   AF-A0A962UKB5-F1
#
_cell.length_a   1.000
_cell.length_b   1.000
_cell.length_c   1.000
_cell.angle_alpha   90.00
_cell.angle_beta   90.00
_cell.angle_gamma   90.00
#
_symmetry.space_group_name_H-M   'P 1'
#
loop_
_entity.id
_entity.type
_entity.pdbx_description
1 polymer ?
#
loop_
_entity_poly.entity_id
_entity_poly.type
_entity_poly.pdbx_seq_one_letter_code
_entity_poly.pdbx_strand_id
1 'polypeptide(L)' 'MKRHFSQTISLAVAALCYLAAIGCAVAAFLHEMSGPNDPVRASLMAAVVFFIGCGIVLQVIGTARLKGIISGRNDNFED' A
#
# COMPACT_ATOMS: atom_id res chain seq x y z
N MET A 1 -19.09 15.67 11.03
CA MET A 1 -19.16 14.29 10.49
C MET A 1 -18.43 14.20 9.13
N LYS A 2 -17.08 14.18 9.09
CA LYS A 2 -16.29 14.08 7.83
C LYS A 2 -15.00 13.24 7.95
N ARG A 3 -14.81 12.50 9.05
CA ARG A 3 -13.57 11.78 9.39
C ARG A 3 -13.40 10.41 8.70
N HIS A 4 -14.43 9.93 7.99
CA HIS A 4 -14.49 8.60 7.36
C HIS A 4 -13.84 8.58 5.96
N PHE A 5 -14.03 9.62 5.15
CA PHE A 5 -13.56 9.65 3.76
C PHE A 5 -12.05 9.53 3.62
N SER A 6 -11.28 10.28 4.40
CA SER A 6 -9.81 10.25 4.32
C SER A 6 -9.22 8.88 4.70
N GLN A 7 -9.92 8.13 5.56
CA GLN A 7 -9.45 6.81 6.01
C GLN A 7 -9.70 5.73 4.95
N THR A 8 -10.89 5.74 4.35
CA THR A 8 -11.21 4.87 3.22
C THR A 8 -10.26 5.11 2.05
N ILE A 9 -9.90 6.38 1.79
CA ILE A 9 -8.93 6.74 0.76
C ILE A 9 -7.54 6.19 1.07
N SER A 10 -7.02 6.33 2.29
CA SER A 10 -5.69 5.77 2.63
C SER A 10 -5.64 4.25 2.48
N LEU A 11 -6.70 3.55 2.86
CA LEU A 11 -6.80 2.10 2.73
C LEU A 11 -6.94 1.66 1.26
N ALA A 12 -7.74 2.39 0.47
CA ALA A 12 -7.88 2.14 -0.97
C ALA A 12 -6.55 2.37 -1.72
N VAL A 13 -5.81 3.42 -1.39
CA VAL A 13 -4.50 3.70 -1.99
C VAL A 13 -3.46 2.66 -1.55
N ALA A 14 -3.51 2.17 -0.30
CA ALA A 14 -2.66 1.07 0.15
C ALA A 14 -2.90 -0.20 -0.69
N ALA A 15 -4.17 -0.56 -0.91
CA ALA A 15 -4.53 -1.70 -1.74
C ALA A 15 -4.07 -1.53 -3.19
N LEU A 16 -4.20 -0.33 -3.76
CA LEU A 16 -3.69 -0.03 -5.10
C LEU A 16 -2.16 -0.14 -5.17
N CYS A 17 -1.41 0.30 -4.16
CA CYS A 17 0.04 0.11 -4.09
C CYS A 17 0.43 -1.37 -4.08
N TYR A 18 -0.28 -2.21 -3.33
CA TYR A 18 -0.02 -3.65 -3.34
C TYR A 18 -0.34 -4.30 -4.70
N LEU A 19 -1.44 -3.89 -5.35
CA LEU A 19 -1.77 -4.37 -6.70
C LEU A 19 -0.73 -3.93 -7.73
N ALA A 20 -0.25 -2.68 -7.64
CA ALA A 20 0.82 -2.17 -8.50
C ALA A 20 2.15 -2.91 -8.25
N ALA A 21 2.48 -3.24 -6.99
CA ALA A 21 3.65 -4.04 -6.66
C ALA A 21 3.59 -5.43 -7.30
N ILE A 22 2.43 -6.09 -7.26
CA ILE A 22 2.21 -7.38 -7.92
C ILE A 22 2.36 -7.23 -9.44
N GLY A 23 1.77 -6.19 -10.03
CA GLY A 23 1.90 -5.90 -11.46
C GLY A 23 3.35 -5.67 -11.89
N CYS A 24 4.11 -4.87 -11.13
CA CYS A 24 5.55 -4.67 -11.36
C CYS A 24 6.34 -5.96 -11.15
N ALA A 25 6.01 -6.81 -10.17
CA ALA A 25 6.70 -8.08 -9.98
C ALA A 25 6.46 -9.02 -11.15
N VAL A 26 5.21 -9.18 -11.59
CA VAL A 26 4.84 -10.02 -12.75
C VAL A 26 5.49 -9.50 -14.02
N ALA A 27 5.45 -8.19 -14.25
CA ALA A 27 6.11 -7.59 -15.40
C ALA A 27 7.64 -7.80 -15.36
N ALA A 28 8.26 -7.85 -14.18
CA ALA A 28 9.70 -8.12 -14.04
C ALA A 28 10.05 -9.59 -14.33
N PHE A 29 9.12 -10.52 -14.11
CA PHE A 29 9.27 -11.94 -14.43
C PHE A 29 9.00 -12.25 -15.90
N LEU A 30 8.07 -11.53 -16.54
CA LEU A 30 7.74 -11.70 -17.95
C LEU A 30 8.68 -10.93 -18.90
N HIS A 31 9.49 -10.00 -18.37
CA HIS A 31 10.46 -9.26 -19.17
C HIS A 31 11.66 -10.16 -19.52
N GLU A 32 11.75 -10.58 -20.79
CA GLU A 32 12.91 -11.29 -21.33
C GLU A 32 14.17 -10.42 -21.22
N MET A 33 15.27 -11.01 -20.74
CA MET A 33 16.56 -10.32 -20.61
C MET A 33 17.09 -9.99 -22.01
N SER A 34 17.07 -8.71 -22.36
CA SER A 34 17.72 -8.17 -23.56
C SER A 34 19.23 -7.93 -23.33
N GLY A 35 19.74 -8.04 -22.10
CA GLY A 35 21.17 -8.07 -21.81
C GLY A 35 21.53 -8.11 -20.31
N PRO A 36 22.84 -8.23 -19.97
CA PRO A 36 23.33 -8.32 -18.58
C PRO A 36 23.01 -7.11 -17.70
N ASN A 37 22.66 -5.96 -18.30
CA ASN A 37 22.35 -4.71 -17.62
C ASN A 37 21.08 -4.08 -18.19
N ASP A 38 19.96 -4.82 -18.21
CA ASP A 38 18.69 -4.21 -18.63
C ASP A 38 18.21 -3.19 -17.57
N PRO A 39 18.22 -1.88 -17.89
CA PRO A 39 17.77 -0.86 -16.97
C PRO A 39 16.27 -0.98 -16.68
N VAL A 40 15.51 -1.60 -17.59
CA VAL A 40 14.07 -1.86 -17.45
C VAL A 40 13.81 -2.85 -16.32
N ARG A 41 14.55 -3.97 -16.27
CA ARG A 41 14.38 -4.96 -15.19
C ARG A 41 14.83 -4.41 -13.84
N ALA A 42 15.93 -3.64 -13.81
CA ALA A 42 16.41 -2.99 -12.59
C ALA A 42 15.39 -1.98 -12.03
N SER A 43 14.84 -1.13 -12.90
CA SER A 43 13.81 -0.16 -12.49
C SER A 43 12.50 -0.82 -12.06
N LEU A 44 12.08 -1.93 -12.71
CA LEU A 44 10.92 -2.71 -12.26
C LEU A 44 11.13 -3.30 -10.86
N MET A 45 12.30 -3.89 -10.59
CA MET A 45 12.61 -4.44 -9.27
C MET A 45 12.62 -3.35 -8.19
N ALA A 46 13.18 -2.18 -8.49
CA ALA A 46 13.13 -1.04 -7.58
C ALA A 46 11.68 -0.55 -7.33
N ALA A 47 10.85 -0.50 -8.37
CA ALA A 47 9.44 -0.13 -8.25
C ALA A 47 8.66 -1.09 -7.35
N VAL A 48 8.91 -2.41 -7.43
CA VAL A 48 8.30 -3.40 -6.52
C VAL A 48 8.61 -3.05 -5.05
N VAL A 49 9.88 -2.81 -4.72
CA VAL A 49 10.30 -2.46 -3.35
C VAL A 49 9.65 -1.15 -2.89
N PHE A 50 9.61 -0.14 -3.76
CA PHE A 50 8.96 1.13 -3.48
C PHE A 50 7.46 0.98 -3.19
N PHE A 51 6.73 0.25 -4.04
CA PHE A 51 5.29 0.06 -3.88
C PHE A 51 4.96 -0.79 -2.65
N ILE A 52 5.75 -1.81 -2.32
CA ILE A 52 5.60 -2.56 -1.07
C ILE A 52 5.81 -1.65 0.14
N GLY A 53 6.89 -0.87 0.15
CA GLY A 53 7.19 0.07 1.24
C GLY A 53 6.06 1.10 1.44
N CYS A 54 5.59 1.69 0.34
CA CYS A 54 4.48 2.64 0.35
C CYS A 54 3.17 1.99 0.86
N GLY A 55 2.89 0.76 0.41
CA GLY A 55 1.75 -0.03 0.88
C GLY A 55 1.78 -0.29 2.40
N ILE A 56 2.94 -0.64 2.97
CA ILE A 56 3.11 -0.83 4.42
C ILE A 56 2.84 0.47 5.18
N VAL A 57 3.41 1.60 4.75
CA VAL A 57 3.21 2.90 5.42
C VAL A 57 1.73 3.29 5.42
N LEU A 58 1.05 3.16 4.27
CA LEU A 58 -0.37 3.47 4.16
C LEU A 58 -1.25 2.49 4.97
N GLN A 59 -0.86 1.21 5.05
CA GLN A 59 -1.51 0.21 5.89
C GLN A 59 -1.40 0.58 7.39
N VAL A 60 -0.21 1.01 7.83
CA VAL A 60 0.02 1.46 9.21
C VAL A 60 -0.82 2.70 9.52
N ILE A 61 -0.85 3.69 8.62
CA ILE A 61 -1.70 4.87 8.77
C ILE A 61 -3.18 4.48 8.86
N GLY A 62 -3.66 3.61 7.96
CA GLY A 62 -5.03 3.11 7.98
C GLY A 62 -5.39 2.40 9.28
N THR A 63 -4.50 1.53 9.76
CA THR A 63 -4.69 0.71 10.97
C THR A 63 -4.63 1.53 12.24
N ALA A 64 -3.68 2.46 12.38
CA ALA A 64 -3.57 3.35 13.53
C ALA A 64 -4.82 4.23 13.68
N ARG A 65 -5.33 4.76 12.57
CA ARG A 65 -6.59 5.53 12.58
C ARG A 65 -7.81 4.65 12.91
N LEU A 66 -7.82 3.38 12.51
CA LEU A 66 -8.92 2.45 12.81
C LEU A 66 -8.95 2.09 14.29
N LYS A 67 -7.78 1.82 14.88
CA LYS A 67 -7.63 1.55 16.31
C LYS A 67 -8.07 2.75 17.16
N GLY A 68 -7.72 3.97 16.75
CA GLY A 68 -8.18 5.19 17.41
C GLY A 68 -9.69 5.42 17.34
N ILE A 69 -10.38 4.92 16.31
CA ILE A 69 -11.85 4.99 16.21
C ILE A 69 -12.53 3.92 17.07
N ILE A 70 -12.00 2.70 17.08
CA ILE A 70 -12.56 1.62 17.92
C ILE A 70 -12.41 1.99 19.40
N SER A 71 -11.24 2.51 19.79
CA SER A 71 -10.97 2.94 21.16
C SER A 71 -11.79 4.16 21.59
N GLY A 72 -12.23 5.00 20.64
CA GLY A 72 -13.05 6.19 20.87
C GLY A 72 -14.56 5.96 20.67
N ARG A 73 -15.00 4.71 20.45
CA ARG A 73 -16.41 4.30 20.43
C ARG A 73 -16.80 3.47 21.66
N ASN A 74 -15.87 2.73 22.24
CA ASN A 74 -16.13 1.83 23.38
C ASN A 74 -16.43 2.60 24.68
N ASP A 75 -15.76 3.73 24.84
CA ASP A 75 -15.91 4.77 25.85
C ASP A 75 -17.25 5.54 25.80
N ASN A 76 -18.06 5.41 24.74
CA ASN A 76 -19.41 6.02 24.66
C ASN A 76 -20.55 5.02 24.94
N PHE A 77 -20.21 3.77 25.25
CA PHE A 77 -21.16 2.68 25.53
C PHE A 77 -21.13 2.25 27.01
N GLU A 78 -20.28 2.86 27.83
CA GLU A 78 -20.17 2.63 29.28
C GLU A 78 -20.92 3.68 30.12
N ASP A 79 -21.72 4.55 29.49
CA ASP A 79 -22.65 5.50 30.15
C ASP A 79 -24.12 5.07 30.03
#